data_AF-A0A1I2KL99-F1
#
_entry.id   AF-A0A1I2KL99-F1
#
_cell.length_a   1.000
_cell.length_b   1.000
_cell.length_c   1.000
_cell.angle_alpha   90.00
_cell.angle_beta   90.00
_cell.angle_gamma   90.00
#
_symmetry.space_group_name_H-M   'P 1'
#
loop_
_entity.id
_entity.type
_entity.pdbx_description
1 polymer ?
#
loop_
_entity_poly.entity_id
_entity_poly.type
_entity_poly.pdbx_seq_one_letter_code
_entity_poly.pdbx_strand_id
1 'polypeptide(L)'
;MFFMLLAGAMIGGMWYSTRLLPSLAKGVQTVRKGCSLNAPESFDTFLPRYQSDRMFANARTTDPLETVIGGPDGPATTMVPRTDYRNQELLGDIVRKHGMAVRKEAGKVELEAGPVTYRFRLQAGCWELWQAES
;
A
#
# COMPACT_ATOMS: atom_id res chain seq x y z
N MET A 1 -22.18 -69.88 35.95
CA MET A 1 -21.19 -69.18 35.09
C MET A 1 -21.95 -68.13 34.29
N PHE A 2 -21.95 -66.88 34.77
CA PHE A 2 -21.21 -65.73 34.19
C PHE A 2 -21.75 -65.35 32.79
N PHE A 3 -22.80 -64.52 32.74
CA PHE A 3 -22.81 -63.05 32.63
C PHE A 3 -22.83 -62.55 31.18
N MET A 4 -24.05 -62.22 30.72
CA MET A 4 -24.31 -61.14 29.75
C MET A 4 -23.87 -59.80 30.36
N LEU A 5 -23.20 -58.93 29.58
CA LEU A 5 -23.44 -57.48 29.43
C LEU A 5 -22.17 -56.69 29.03
N LEU A 6 -22.42 -55.63 28.24
CA LEU A 6 -21.60 -54.42 28.00
C LEU A 6 -20.35 -54.62 27.14
N ALA A 7 -19.92 -53.76 26.23
CA ALA A 7 -20.25 -52.41 25.76
C ALA A 7 -19.49 -52.28 24.40
N GLY A 8 -19.65 -51.31 23.52
CA GLY A 8 -20.37 -50.06 23.54
C GLY A 8 -20.34 -49.46 22.14
N ALA A 9 -21.26 -48.53 21.91
CA ALA A 9 -21.30 -47.70 20.73
C ALA A 9 -20.04 -46.80 20.68
N MET A 10 -19.28 -46.87 19.59
CA MET A 10 -18.33 -45.83 19.21
C MET A 10 -18.96 -45.02 18.08
N ILE A 11 -19.63 -43.97 18.54
CA ILE A 11 -20.07 -42.80 17.79
C ILE A 11 -18.85 -42.13 17.15
N GLY A 12 -19.02 -41.68 15.90
CA GLY A 12 -18.47 -40.38 15.50
C GLY A 12 -16.98 -40.33 15.14
N GLY A 13 -16.58 -41.04 14.09
CA GLY A 13 -15.39 -40.70 13.31
C GLY A 13 -15.74 -39.74 12.18
N MET A 14 -16.22 -38.54 12.53
CA MET A 14 -16.50 -37.46 11.59
C MET A 14 -15.17 -37.06 10.95
N TRP A 15 -14.85 -37.63 9.78
CA TRP A 15 -13.76 -37.17 8.92
C TRP A 15 -14.15 -35.79 8.39
N TYR A 16 -13.97 -34.78 9.24
CA TYR A 16 -13.70 -33.43 8.78
C TYR A 16 -12.39 -33.52 8.03
N SER A 17 -12.52 -33.73 6.72
CA SER A 17 -11.52 -33.31 5.76
C SER A 17 -11.33 -31.82 6.02
N THR A 18 -10.35 -31.50 6.84
CA THR A 18 -9.75 -30.18 6.92
C THR A 18 -9.23 -29.90 5.52
N ARG A 19 -10.14 -29.39 4.68
CA ARG A 19 -9.81 -28.51 3.58
C ARG A 19 -8.97 -27.43 4.23
N LEU A 20 -7.67 -27.65 4.20
CA LEU A 20 -6.65 -26.64 4.35
C LEU A 20 -7.06 -25.59 3.33
N LEU A 21 -7.82 -24.59 3.79
CA LEU A 21 -7.92 -23.31 3.13
C LEU A 21 -6.45 -22.91 2.93
N PRO A 22 -5.95 -22.84 1.67
CA PRO A 22 -4.69 -22.16 1.47
C PRO A 22 -4.91 -20.77 2.01
N SER A 23 -4.13 -20.44 3.04
CA SER A 23 -4.15 -19.15 3.70
C SER A 23 -4.17 -18.05 2.63
N LEU A 24 -5.26 -17.30 2.65
CA LEU A 24 -5.39 -15.95 2.11
C LEU A 24 -4.36 -15.07 2.85
N ALA A 25 -3.09 -15.22 2.50
CA ALA A 25 -1.99 -14.38 3.00
C ALA A 25 -0.83 -14.31 2.01
N LYS A 26 -1.04 -14.68 0.73
CA LYS A 26 -0.15 -14.23 -0.33
C LYS A 26 -0.72 -12.91 -0.79
N GLY A 27 -0.22 -11.86 -0.14
CA GLY A 27 -0.54 -10.48 -0.43
C GLY A 27 -0.52 -10.23 -1.94
N VAL A 28 -1.27 -9.21 -2.32
CA VAL A 28 -1.29 -8.58 -3.64
C VAL A 28 0.14 -8.12 -3.99
N GLN A 29 1.03 -9.07 -4.29
CA GLN A 29 2.21 -8.84 -5.08
C GLN A 29 1.72 -8.90 -6.51
N THR A 30 0.97 -7.88 -6.91
CA THR A 30 1.06 -7.41 -8.29
C THR A 30 2.55 -7.24 -8.53
N VAL A 31 3.13 -8.17 -9.28
CA VAL A 31 4.54 -8.17 -9.65
C VAL A 31 4.85 -6.74 -10.06
N ARG A 32 5.60 -6.02 -9.22
CA ARG A 32 6.10 -4.66 -9.47
C ARG A 32 7.15 -4.81 -10.58
N LYS A 33 6.70 -5.13 -11.79
CA LYS A 33 7.56 -5.38 -12.95
C LYS A 33 8.36 -4.10 -13.18
N GLY A 34 9.69 -4.21 -13.11
CA GLY A 34 10.62 -3.13 -13.45
C GLY A 34 11.40 -2.52 -12.29
N CYS A 35 11.18 -2.93 -11.04
CA CYS A 35 11.95 -2.43 -9.90
C CYS A 35 12.28 -3.53 -8.88
N SER A 36 13.50 -3.55 -8.36
CA SER A 36 13.96 -4.52 -7.35
C SER A 36 15.13 -3.96 -6.54
N LEU A 37 15.49 -4.64 -5.44
CA LEU A 37 16.67 -4.28 -4.64
C LEU A 37 17.98 -4.24 -5.47
N ASN A 38 18.09 -5.09 -6.48
CA ASN A 38 19.30 -5.20 -7.32
C ASN A 38 19.27 -4.24 -8.53
N ALA A 39 18.12 -3.63 -8.80
CA ALA A 39 17.93 -2.62 -9.84
C ALA A 39 16.86 -1.63 -9.38
N PRO A 40 17.25 -0.67 -8.51
CA PRO A 40 16.30 0.32 -8.01
C PRO A 40 15.79 1.22 -9.12
N GLU A 41 14.49 1.53 -9.06
CA GLU A 41 13.84 2.45 -9.99
C GLU A 41 14.42 3.87 -9.84
N SER A 42 14.77 4.51 -10.95
CA SER A 42 15.14 5.93 -10.92
C SER A 42 13.90 6.79 -10.65
N PHE A 43 14.03 7.79 -9.78
CA PHE A 43 12.93 8.71 -9.50
C PHE A 43 12.52 9.50 -10.76
N ASP A 44 13.48 9.83 -11.62
CA ASP A 44 13.23 10.59 -12.86
C ASP A 44 12.44 9.77 -13.89
N THR A 45 12.53 8.43 -13.84
CA THR A 45 11.70 7.53 -14.66
C THR A 45 10.33 7.27 -14.01
N PHE A 46 10.29 7.22 -12.68
CA PHE A 46 9.07 6.98 -11.90
C PHE A 46 8.08 8.15 -11.99
N LEU A 47 8.56 9.38 -11.74
CA LEU A 47 7.69 10.53 -11.49
C LEU A 47 6.75 10.87 -12.66
N PRO A 48 7.22 10.93 -13.94
CA PRO A 48 6.33 11.25 -15.06
C PRO A 48 5.18 10.24 -15.21
N ARG A 49 5.44 8.97 -14.91
CA ARG A 49 4.43 7.92 -14.95
C ARG A 49 3.46 8.04 -13.77
N TYR A 50 3.97 8.31 -12.56
CA TYR A 50 3.15 8.58 -11.39
C TYR A 50 2.22 9.79 -11.60
N GLN A 51 2.69 10.81 -12.32
CA GLN A 51 1.91 12.02 -12.61
C GLN A 51 0.78 11.83 -13.65
N SER A 52 0.87 10.84 -14.52
CA SER A 52 -0.02 10.71 -15.69
C SER A 52 -0.86 9.43 -15.73
N ASP A 53 -0.43 8.36 -15.05
CA ASP A 53 -1.10 7.06 -15.05
C ASP A 53 -1.74 6.81 -13.68
N ARG A 54 -3.07 6.94 -13.61
CA ARG A 54 -3.87 6.74 -12.38
C ARG A 54 -3.71 5.33 -11.81
N MET A 55 -3.68 4.30 -12.66
CA MET A 55 -3.57 2.92 -12.20
C MET A 55 -2.18 2.68 -11.60
N PHE A 56 -1.15 3.22 -12.23
CA PHE A 56 0.21 3.18 -11.69
C PHE A 56 0.32 3.98 -10.38
N ALA A 57 -0.19 5.21 -10.33
CA ALA A 57 -0.19 6.04 -9.13
C ALA A 57 -0.85 5.31 -7.95
N ASN A 58 -2.06 4.78 -8.14
CA ASN A 58 -2.79 4.03 -7.12
C ASN A 58 -2.05 2.77 -6.63
N ALA A 59 -1.31 2.10 -7.52
CA ALA A 59 -0.49 0.93 -7.17
C ALA A 59 0.84 1.30 -6.46
N ARG A 60 1.30 2.54 -6.65
CA ARG A 60 2.52 3.11 -6.07
C ARG A 60 2.24 4.04 -4.87
N THR A 61 1.00 4.13 -4.42
CA THR A 61 0.65 4.79 -3.17
C THR A 61 0.49 3.74 -2.08
N THR A 62 1.13 3.95 -0.93
CA THR A 62 0.94 3.12 0.26
C THR A 62 -0.54 3.13 0.65
N ASP A 63 -1.05 1.99 1.09
CA ASP A 63 -2.44 1.83 1.50
C ASP A 63 -2.49 1.22 2.90
N PRO A 64 -3.03 1.92 3.91
CA PRO A 64 -3.52 3.30 3.86
C PRO A 64 -2.39 4.35 3.68
N LEU A 65 -2.72 5.48 3.07
CA LEU A 65 -1.83 6.62 2.87
C LEU A 65 -1.79 7.46 4.16
N GLU A 66 -0.59 7.83 4.62
CA GLU A 66 -0.47 8.77 5.73
C GLU A 66 -0.72 10.19 5.24
N THR A 67 -1.59 10.92 5.92
CA THR A 67 -1.85 12.34 5.64
C THR A 67 -1.58 13.16 6.88
N VAL A 68 -0.85 14.26 6.74
CA VAL A 68 -0.56 15.19 7.82
C VAL A 68 -1.26 16.50 7.51
N ILE A 69 -2.10 16.97 8.42
CA ILE A 69 -2.83 18.22 8.27
C ILE A 69 -2.29 19.21 9.30
N GLY A 70 -1.78 20.34 8.82
CA GLY A 70 -1.37 21.45 9.67
C GLY A 70 -2.58 22.16 10.27
N GLY A 71 -2.70 22.18 11.60
CA GLY A 71 -3.76 22.90 12.32
C GLY A 71 -3.22 23.87 13.38
N PRO A 72 -4.08 24.75 13.91
CA PRO A 72 -3.70 25.67 15.00
C PRO A 72 -3.24 24.93 16.27
N ASP A 73 -3.69 23.69 16.45
CA ASP A 73 -3.34 22.83 17.59
C ASP A 73 -2.12 21.92 17.31
N GLY A 74 -1.45 22.09 16.16
CA GLY A 74 -0.33 21.27 15.71
C GLY A 74 -0.66 20.33 14.54
N PRO A 75 0.33 19.55 14.05
CA PRO A 75 0.11 18.60 12.95
C PRO A 75 -0.71 17.40 13.41
N ALA A 76 -1.79 17.11 12.70
CA ALA A 76 -2.62 15.93 12.92
C ALA A 76 -2.37 14.89 11.83
N THR A 77 -2.01 13.67 12.22
CA THR A 77 -1.81 12.56 11.28
C THR A 77 -3.07 11.70 11.14
N THR A 78 -3.51 11.45 9.92
CA THR A 78 -4.65 10.59 9.59
C THR A 78 -4.25 9.54 8.55
N MET A 79 -4.79 8.32 8.68
CA MET A 79 -4.58 7.24 7.71
C MET A 79 -5.75 7.19 6.73
N VAL A 80 -5.48 7.44 5.45
CA VAL A 80 -6.50 7.54 4.39
C VAL A 80 -6.49 6.25 3.54
N PRO A 81 -7.60 5.49 3.50
CA PRO A 81 -7.68 4.28 2.70
C PRO A 81 -7.72 4.60 1.21
N ARG A 82 -7.30 3.63 0.37
CA ARG A 82 -7.34 3.75 -1.09
C ARG A 82 -8.70 4.16 -1.66
N THR A 83 -9.81 3.81 -1.02
CA THR A 83 -11.16 4.21 -1.46
C THR A 83 -11.32 5.71 -1.62
N ASP A 84 -10.60 6.48 -0.81
CA ASP A 84 -10.79 7.92 -0.65
C ASP A 84 -9.82 8.70 -1.55
N TYR A 85 -8.61 8.15 -1.80
CA TYR A 85 -7.63 8.81 -2.67
C TYR A 85 -7.61 8.32 -4.12
N ARG A 86 -8.13 7.12 -4.44
CA ARG A 86 -7.98 6.52 -5.79
C ARG A 86 -8.54 7.34 -6.96
N ASN A 87 -9.51 8.21 -6.67
CA ASN A 87 -10.21 9.05 -7.62
C ASN A 87 -9.83 10.53 -7.51
N GLN A 88 -8.86 10.87 -6.65
CA GLN A 88 -8.38 12.25 -6.52
C GLN A 88 -7.70 12.73 -7.81
N GLU A 89 -7.50 14.04 -7.90
CA GLU A 89 -6.76 14.66 -8.99
C GLU A 89 -5.35 14.05 -9.10
N LEU A 90 -4.85 13.84 -10.32
CA LEU A 90 -3.51 13.30 -10.51
C LEU A 90 -2.46 14.36 -10.18
N LEU A 91 -1.31 13.92 -9.67
CA LEU A 91 -0.21 14.83 -9.37
C LEU A 91 0.19 15.68 -10.59
N GLY A 92 0.13 15.12 -11.80
CA GLY A 92 0.44 15.88 -13.02
C GLY A 92 -0.52 17.04 -13.29
N ASP A 93 -1.79 16.92 -12.92
CA ASP A 93 -2.76 18.01 -13.02
C ASP A 93 -2.48 19.11 -11.97
N ILE A 94 -2.16 18.71 -10.73
CA ILE A 94 -1.80 19.63 -9.65
C ILE A 94 -0.53 20.42 -10.01
N VAL A 95 0.50 19.72 -10.48
CA VAL A 95 1.77 20.33 -10.91
C VAL A 95 1.58 21.28 -12.08
N ARG A 96 0.67 20.99 -13.02
CA ARG A 96 0.33 21.94 -14.11
C ARG A 96 -0.30 23.22 -13.59
N LYS A 97 -1.11 23.17 -12.52
CA LYS A 97 -1.80 24.33 -11.95
C LYS A 97 -0.89 25.16 -11.04
N HIS A 98 -0.04 24.52 -10.25
CA HIS A 98 0.67 25.15 -9.14
C HIS A 98 2.21 25.16 -9.29
N GLY A 99 2.75 24.47 -10.29
CA GLY A 99 4.17 24.20 -10.37
C GLY A 99 4.59 23.07 -9.42
N MET A 100 5.90 22.83 -9.37
CA MET A 100 6.49 21.78 -8.54
C MET A 100 7.91 22.14 -8.12
N ALA A 101 8.25 21.87 -6.86
CA ALA A 101 9.63 21.83 -6.38
C ALA A 101 9.95 20.42 -5.89
N VAL A 102 11.18 19.95 -6.16
CA VAL A 102 11.62 18.59 -5.79
C VAL A 102 12.89 18.67 -4.97
N ARG A 103 12.85 18.08 -3.78
CA ARG A 103 14.02 17.89 -2.91
C ARG A 103 14.31 16.39 -2.79
N LYS A 104 15.50 15.99 -3.23
CA LYS A 104 15.95 14.59 -3.22
C LYS A 104 16.90 14.35 -2.05
N GLU A 105 16.62 13.33 -1.26
CA GLU A 105 17.49 12.80 -0.21
C GLU A 105 17.70 11.30 -0.44
N ALA A 106 18.70 10.69 0.21
CA ALA A 106 19.02 9.28 -0.05
C ALA A 106 17.82 8.35 0.28
N GLY A 107 17.19 7.80 -0.76
CA GLY A 107 16.02 6.92 -0.64
C GLY A 107 14.70 7.60 -0.28
N LYS A 108 14.66 8.95 -0.26
CA LYS A 108 13.47 9.75 0.01
C LYS A 108 13.39 10.94 -0.95
N VAL A 109 12.20 11.30 -1.39
CA VAL A 109 11.98 12.50 -2.19
C VAL A 109 10.80 13.26 -1.63
N GLU A 110 10.97 14.55 -1.43
CA GLU A 110 9.90 15.48 -1.10
C GLU A 110 9.57 16.30 -2.34
N LEU A 111 8.28 16.43 -2.60
CA LEU A 111 7.74 17.12 -3.76
C LEU A 111 6.66 18.07 -3.29
N GLU A 112 6.91 19.36 -3.44
CA GLU A 112 5.96 20.42 -3.13
C GLU A 112 5.17 20.74 -4.39
N ALA A 113 3.84 20.63 -4.33
CA ALA A 113 2.94 20.95 -5.42
C ALA A 113 1.72 21.71 -4.88
N GLY A 114 1.76 23.04 -4.97
CA GLY A 114 0.72 23.91 -4.40
C GLY A 114 0.73 23.85 -2.88
N PRO A 115 -0.43 23.63 -2.21
CA PRO A 115 -0.50 23.57 -0.75
C PRO A 115 -0.10 22.21 -0.17
N VAL A 116 0.29 21.24 -1.01
CA VAL A 116 0.57 19.87 -0.56
C VAL A 116 2.02 19.48 -0.80
N THR A 117 2.65 18.91 0.21
CA THR A 117 3.96 18.27 0.15
C THR A 117 3.79 16.75 0.10
N TYR A 118 4.23 16.14 -0.99
CA TYR A 118 4.20 14.69 -1.22
C TYR A 118 5.55 14.08 -0.87
N ARG A 119 5.57 13.08 0.01
CA ARG A 119 6.79 12.36 0.41
C ARG A 119 6.82 10.95 -0.16
N PHE A 120 7.83 10.72 -0.99
CA PHE A 120 8.12 9.45 -1.61
C PHE A 120 9.26 8.74 -0.91
N ARG A 121 9.21 7.41 -0.85
CA ARG A 121 10.30 6.58 -0.35
C ARG A 121 10.60 5.46 -1.32
N LEU A 122 11.86 5.03 -1.33
CA LEU A 122 12.29 3.86 -2.08
C LEU A 122 12.13 2.61 -1.21
N GLN A 123 11.11 1.80 -1.48
CA GLN A 123 10.85 0.55 -0.76
C GLN A 123 11.05 -0.66 -1.65
N ALA A 124 11.93 -1.58 -1.25
CA ALA A 124 12.30 -2.76 -2.01
C ALA A 124 12.75 -2.45 -3.45
N GLY A 125 13.41 -1.30 -3.64
CA GLY A 125 13.86 -0.80 -4.94
C GLY A 125 12.79 -0.11 -5.79
N CYS A 126 11.59 0.09 -5.26
CA CYS A 126 10.48 0.73 -5.97
C CYS A 126 10.06 2.02 -5.26
N TRP A 127 9.82 3.08 -6.01
CA TRP A 127 9.31 4.31 -5.41
C TRP A 127 7.83 4.17 -5.07
N GLU A 128 7.46 4.70 -3.90
CA GLU A 128 6.07 4.80 -3.47
C GLU A 128 5.81 6.09 -2.70
N LEU A 129 4.60 6.64 -2.86
CA LEU A 129 4.07 7.72 -2.04
C LEU A 129 3.61 7.13 -0.71
N TRP A 130 4.21 7.57 0.39
CA TRP A 130 3.86 7.07 1.72
C TRP A 130 3.21 8.12 2.61
N GLN A 131 3.44 9.42 2.34
CA GLN A 131 2.84 10.52 3.10
C GLN A 131 2.50 11.71 2.20
N ALA A 132 1.38 12.37 2.48
CA ALA A 132 1.03 13.69 1.94
C ALA A 132 0.78 14.66 3.10
N GLU A 133 1.29 15.88 3.01
CA GLU A 133 1.18 16.91 4.05
C GLU A 133 0.54 18.16 3.46
N SER A 134 -0.47 18.72 4.14
CA SER A 134 -1.25 19.89 3.71
C SER A 134 -1.49 20.87 4.86
#